data_AF-A0AAW0F9X2-F1
#
_entry.id   AF-A0AAW0F9X2-F1
#
_cell.length_a   1.000
_cell.length_b   1.000
_cell.length_c   1.000
_cell.angle_alpha   90.00
_cell.angle_beta   90.00
_cell.angle_gamma   90.00
#
_symmetry.space_group_name_H-M   'P 1'
#
loop_
_entity.id
_entity.type
_entity.pdbx_description
1 polymer ?
#
loop_
_entity_poly.entity_id
_entity_poly.type
_entity_poly.pdbx_seq_one_letter_code
_entity_poly.pdbx_strand_id
1 'polypeptide(L)'
;MNREQIARRIDLVGPSTGAIVGVATWCALHGADADVILNCIGEKLKHKDTTDAQRASLVYVVHELLLSCATRGVSDNAKRAILVAVSGTLLRAVKDTLRQRSSDHTAFLIALQKASQWWGMLNLFPAAWLSQLQGSVQQGQEDAGHRATVPSAVMHVATLLQRYQHAKEQWVQNRAAKADEGGAGAASGAVVDDAARRCLIALRKAVESRFERTAPLLAWCEAERAELEGRAAVSTTGGGGSVKTEHGTTPQVAGHGGAGSGQLVKEEGGHVAGPTGSANDEDDVLGSFFS
;
A
#
# COMPACT_ATOMS: atom_id res chain seq x y z
N MET A 1 -13.12 5.30 31.61
CA MET A 1 -13.10 6.77 31.43
C MET A 1 -14.48 7.28 30.96
N ASN A 2 -14.84 8.56 31.12
CA ASN A 2 -16.14 9.07 30.62
C ASN A 2 -16.13 9.17 29.08
N ARG A 3 -17.17 8.63 28.42
CA ARG A 3 -17.39 8.71 26.97
C ARG A 3 -17.29 10.13 26.42
N GLU A 4 -17.77 11.14 27.15
CA GLU A 4 -17.69 12.54 26.71
C GLU A 4 -16.25 13.06 26.62
N GLN A 5 -15.38 12.63 27.53
CA GLN A 5 -13.97 13.02 27.51
C GLN A 5 -13.27 12.41 26.29
N ILE A 6 -13.59 11.14 25.98
CA ILE A 6 -13.11 10.45 24.78
C ILE A 6 -13.59 11.20 23.53
N ALA A 7 -14.89 11.49 23.43
CA ALA A 7 -15.44 12.20 22.28
C ALA A 7 -14.75 13.56 22.05
N ARG A 8 -14.60 14.37 23.12
CA ARG A 8 -13.87 15.65 23.06
C ARG A 8 -12.42 15.49 22.60
N ARG A 9 -11.76 14.39 22.98
CA ARG A 9 -10.39 14.09 22.52
C ARG A 9 -10.35 13.73 21.04
N ILE A 10 -11.28 12.90 20.58
CA ILE A 10 -11.42 12.53 19.16
C ILE A 10 -11.79 13.75 18.30
N ASP A 11 -12.50 14.73 18.85
CA ASP A 11 -12.81 15.99 18.16
C ASP A 11 -11.58 16.85 17.86
N LEU A 12 -10.45 16.62 18.55
CA LEU A 12 -9.18 17.31 18.29
C LEU A 12 -8.44 16.77 17.07
N VAL A 13 -8.94 15.71 16.43
CA VAL A 13 -8.28 15.10 15.27
C VAL A 13 -8.34 16.05 14.07
N GLY A 14 -7.20 16.67 13.80
CA GLY A 14 -6.94 17.46 12.60
C GLY A 14 -6.11 16.71 11.55
N PRO A 15 -5.74 17.37 10.44
CA PRO A 15 -4.91 16.77 9.39
C PRO A 15 -3.42 16.67 9.77
N SER A 16 -2.98 17.28 10.88
CA SER A 16 -1.57 17.29 11.27
C SER A 16 -1.15 15.98 11.93
N THR A 17 0.07 15.53 11.62
CA THR A 17 0.68 14.35 12.24
C THR A 17 0.69 14.45 13.77
N GLY A 18 1.00 15.63 14.31
CA GLY A 18 1.00 15.86 15.76
C GLY A 18 -0.36 15.66 16.42
N ALA A 19 -1.45 16.05 15.77
CA ALA A 19 -2.80 15.81 16.28
C ALA A 19 -3.16 14.32 16.23
N ILE A 20 -2.84 13.65 15.12
CA ILE A 20 -3.09 12.21 14.92
C ILE A 20 -2.35 11.39 16.00
N VAL A 21 -1.03 11.57 16.09
CA VAL A 21 -0.19 10.87 17.06
C VAL A 21 -0.60 11.22 18.49
N GLY A 22 -0.81 12.52 18.80
CA GLY A 22 -1.18 12.95 20.14
C GLY A 22 -2.53 12.42 20.63
N VAL A 23 -3.50 12.19 19.73
CA VAL A 23 -4.77 11.53 20.06
C VAL A 23 -4.56 10.01 20.19
N ALA A 24 -3.83 9.39 19.28
CA ALA A 24 -3.55 7.95 19.28
C ALA A 24 -2.77 7.49 20.53
N THR A 25 -1.68 8.18 20.89
CA THR A 25 -0.90 7.92 22.10
C THR A 25 -1.77 8.02 23.35
N TRP A 26 -2.63 9.05 23.41
CA TRP A 26 -3.56 9.20 24.53
C TRP A 26 -4.56 8.05 24.59
N CYS A 27 -5.09 7.60 23.45
CA CYS A 27 -5.99 6.45 23.39
C CYS A 27 -5.29 5.15 23.83
N ALA A 28 -4.02 4.97 23.47
CA ALA A 28 -3.23 3.79 23.86
C ALA A 28 -3.05 3.68 25.38
N LEU A 29 -2.81 4.82 26.05
CA LEU A 29 -2.74 4.88 27.52
C LEU A 29 -4.06 4.47 28.20
N HIS A 30 -5.18 4.60 27.50
CA HIS A 30 -6.51 4.25 27.98
C HIS A 30 -7.06 3.01 27.28
N GLY A 31 -6.20 2.08 26.85
CA GLY A 31 -6.61 0.87 26.11
C GLY A 31 -7.58 -0.05 26.87
N ALA A 32 -7.75 0.11 28.18
CA ALA A 32 -8.82 -0.56 28.93
C ALA A 32 -10.24 -0.12 28.49
N ASP A 33 -10.38 1.10 27.95
CA ASP A 33 -11.62 1.66 27.41
C ASP A 33 -11.70 1.51 25.87
N ALA A 34 -10.97 0.56 25.28
CA ALA A 34 -10.81 0.42 23.82
C ALA A 34 -12.14 0.39 23.04
N ASP A 35 -13.14 -0.35 23.52
CA ASP A 35 -14.44 -0.41 22.86
C ASP A 35 -15.13 0.96 22.80
N VAL A 36 -15.04 1.74 23.88
CA VAL A 36 -15.63 3.09 23.93
C VAL A 36 -14.88 4.03 22.99
N ILE A 37 -13.55 3.94 22.97
CA ILE A 37 -12.69 4.73 22.07
C ILE A 37 -13.03 4.44 20.60
N LEU A 38 -13.04 3.17 20.21
CA LEU A 38 -13.30 2.77 18.83
C LEU A 38 -14.74 3.09 18.40
N ASN A 39 -15.71 2.97 19.31
CA ASN A 39 -17.07 3.42 19.03
C ASN A 39 -17.14 4.93 18.81
N CYS A 40 -16.46 5.75 19.63
CA CYS A 40 -16.39 7.20 19.40
C CYS A 40 -15.73 7.57 18.07
N ILE A 41 -14.67 6.86 17.66
CA ILE A 41 -14.05 7.01 16.34
C ILE A 41 -15.05 6.64 15.24
N GLY A 42 -15.75 5.52 15.39
CA GLY A 42 -16.78 5.07 14.45
C GLY A 42 -17.94 6.07 14.30
N GLU A 43 -18.42 6.63 15.40
CA GLU A 43 -19.44 7.69 15.39
C GLU A 43 -18.92 8.96 14.69
N LYS A 44 -17.66 9.34 14.92
CA LYS A 44 -17.06 10.51 14.26
C LYS A 44 -16.87 10.29 12.76
N LEU A 45 -16.44 9.10 12.34
CA LEU A 45 -16.29 8.74 10.91
C LEU A 45 -17.59 8.93 10.13
N LYS A 46 -18.72 8.50 10.73
CA LYS A 46 -20.06 8.63 10.16
C LYS A 46 -20.77 9.94 10.54
N HIS A 47 -20.11 10.90 11.18
CA HIS A 47 -20.76 12.15 11.48
C HIS A 47 -20.86 13.02 10.21
N LYS A 48 -22.04 13.61 9.97
CA LYS A 48 -22.32 14.40 8.75
C LYS A 48 -21.35 15.58 8.56
N ASP A 49 -20.92 16.19 9.66
CA ASP A 49 -20.03 17.36 9.65
C ASP A 49 -18.54 16.98 9.62
N THR A 50 -18.21 15.69 9.63
CA THR A 50 -16.82 15.24 9.46
C THR A 50 -16.44 15.38 8.00
N THR A 51 -15.30 16.01 7.74
CA THR A 51 -14.76 16.16 6.37
C THR A 51 -14.03 14.90 5.90
N ASP A 52 -13.86 14.70 4.60
CA ASP A 52 -13.10 13.56 4.05
C ASP A 52 -11.66 13.50 4.59
N ALA A 53 -10.99 14.66 4.67
CA ALA A 53 -9.66 14.77 5.27
C ALA A 53 -9.63 14.34 6.75
N GLN A 54 -10.65 14.71 7.53
CA GLN A 54 -10.76 14.25 8.92
C GLN A 54 -11.06 12.76 9.02
N ARG A 55 -11.89 12.20 8.12
CA ARG A 55 -12.10 10.74 8.05
C ARG A 55 -10.79 10.01 7.77
N ALA A 56 -9.98 10.53 6.85
CA ALA A 56 -8.63 10.02 6.59
C ALA A 56 -7.73 10.10 7.84
N SER A 57 -7.71 11.24 8.53
CA SER A 57 -6.97 11.39 9.80
C SER A 57 -7.42 10.39 10.87
N LEU A 58 -8.72 10.11 10.99
CA LEU A 58 -9.25 9.13 11.94
C LEU A 58 -8.77 7.71 11.63
N VAL A 59 -8.63 7.35 10.35
CA VAL A 59 -8.00 6.07 9.96
C VAL A 59 -6.54 6.02 10.43
N TYR A 60 -5.79 7.11 10.25
CA TYR A 60 -4.42 7.17 10.74
C TYR A 60 -4.34 7.17 12.27
N VAL A 61 -5.31 7.73 12.99
CA VAL A 61 -5.41 7.58 14.46
C VAL A 61 -5.55 6.12 14.86
N VAL A 62 -6.37 5.34 14.15
CA VAL A 62 -6.50 3.88 14.40
C VAL A 62 -5.17 3.17 14.11
N HIS A 63 -4.49 3.52 13.02
CA HIS A 63 -3.18 2.98 12.70
C HIS A 63 -2.14 3.29 13.79
N GLU A 64 -2.01 4.56 14.19
CA GLU A 64 -1.08 5.00 15.22
C GLU A 64 -1.43 4.45 16.60
N LEU A 65 -2.71 4.21 16.90
CA LEU A 65 -3.15 3.56 18.13
C LEU A 65 -2.62 2.12 18.19
N LEU A 66 -2.72 1.39 17.08
CA LEU A 66 -2.19 0.03 16.96
C LEU A 66 -0.65 0.00 17.10
N LEU A 67 0.06 0.96 16.50
CA LEU A 67 1.50 1.05 16.65
C LEU A 67 1.91 1.44 18.07
N SER A 68 1.24 2.45 18.65
CA SER A 68 1.51 2.93 20.01
C SER A 68 1.27 1.83 21.04
N CYS A 69 0.25 0.98 20.86
CA CYS A 69 0.01 -0.13 21.77
C CYS A 69 1.06 -1.24 21.67
N ALA A 70 1.77 -1.35 20.53
CA ALA A 70 2.88 -2.29 20.37
C ALA A 70 4.17 -1.84 21.07
N THR A 71 4.26 -0.57 21.49
CA THR A 71 5.44 -0.05 22.21
C THR A 71 5.50 -0.51 23.68
N ARG A 72 6.70 -0.44 24.29
CA ARG A 72 6.90 -0.78 25.71
C ARG A 72 6.11 0.19 26.59
N GLY A 73 5.31 -0.34 27.53
CA GLY A 73 4.54 0.45 28.50
C GLY A 73 3.02 0.26 28.45
N VAL A 74 2.49 -0.42 27.43
CA VAL A 74 1.08 -0.81 27.36
C VAL A 74 0.92 -2.27 27.79
N SER A 75 -0.06 -2.55 28.66
CA SER A 75 -0.32 -3.92 29.14
C SER A 75 -0.83 -4.81 28.01
N ASP A 76 -0.49 -6.10 28.04
CA ASP A 76 -0.94 -7.04 27.00
C ASP A 76 -2.47 -7.20 26.96
N ASN A 77 -3.14 -7.00 28.09
CA ASN A 77 -4.60 -6.94 28.14
C ASN A 77 -5.15 -5.74 27.34
N ALA A 78 -4.55 -4.56 27.49
CA ALA A 78 -4.93 -3.37 26.72
C ALA A 78 -4.63 -3.55 25.21
N LYS A 79 -3.49 -4.17 24.85
CA LYS A 79 -3.18 -4.50 23.45
C LYS A 79 -4.25 -5.40 22.83
N ARG A 80 -4.61 -6.49 23.53
CA ARG A 80 -5.66 -7.41 23.10
C ARG A 80 -7.02 -6.72 22.98
N ALA A 81 -7.39 -5.91 23.97
CA ALA A 81 -8.64 -5.15 23.97
C ALA A 81 -8.72 -4.21 22.75
N ILE A 82 -7.64 -3.49 22.42
CA ILE A 82 -7.56 -2.62 21.24
C ILE A 82 -7.73 -3.43 19.96
N LEU A 83 -7.00 -4.54 19.78
CA LEU A 83 -7.12 -5.37 18.58
C LEU A 83 -8.53 -5.93 18.39
N VAL A 84 -9.16 -6.39 19.48
CA VAL A 84 -10.55 -6.88 19.48
C VAL A 84 -11.52 -5.74 19.13
N ALA A 85 -11.38 -4.57 19.76
CA ALA A 85 -12.24 -3.42 19.51
C ALA A 85 -12.13 -2.93 18.05
N VAL A 86 -10.91 -2.86 17.51
CA VAL A 86 -10.68 -2.46 16.11
C VAL A 86 -11.32 -3.47 15.15
N SER A 87 -11.06 -4.76 15.35
CA SER A 87 -11.59 -5.82 14.48
C SER A 87 -13.13 -5.90 14.49
N GLY A 88 -13.76 -5.65 15.65
CA GLY A 88 -15.22 -5.69 15.82
C GLY A 88 -15.96 -4.40 15.41
N THR A 89 -15.27 -3.26 15.35
CA THR A 89 -15.91 -1.94 15.12
C THR A 89 -15.61 -1.37 13.75
N LEU A 90 -14.36 -1.50 13.25
CA LEU A 90 -13.92 -0.78 12.07
C LEU A 90 -14.70 -1.16 10.80
N LEU A 91 -14.96 -2.46 10.59
CA LEU A 91 -15.72 -2.94 9.43
C LEU A 91 -17.09 -2.26 9.33
N ARG A 92 -17.81 -2.19 10.44
CA ARG A 92 -19.12 -1.55 10.54
C ARG A 92 -19.01 -0.05 10.30
N ALA A 93 -18.06 0.61 10.95
CA ALA A 93 -17.85 2.06 10.81
C ALA A 93 -17.52 2.46 9.36
N VAL A 94 -16.68 1.69 8.67
CA VAL A 94 -16.34 1.91 7.25
C VAL A 94 -17.60 1.78 6.39
N LYS A 95 -18.37 0.71 6.56
CA LYS A 95 -19.61 0.48 5.80
C LYS A 95 -20.63 1.60 6.02
N ASP A 96 -20.84 2.02 7.27
CA ASP A 96 -21.78 3.08 7.62
C ASP A 96 -21.32 4.45 7.09
N THR A 97 -20.01 4.70 7.07
CA THR A 97 -19.42 5.93 6.52
C THR A 97 -19.62 6.01 5.01
N LEU A 98 -19.38 4.92 4.29
CA LEU A 98 -19.49 4.90 2.82
C LEU A 98 -20.93 4.98 2.33
N ARG A 99 -21.91 4.53 3.13
CA ARG A 99 -23.34 4.70 2.83
C ARG A 99 -23.82 6.15 2.79
N GLN A 100 -23.00 7.08 3.27
CA GLN A 100 -23.34 8.51 3.29
C GLN A 100 -23.20 9.09 1.89
N ARG A 101 -24.34 9.46 1.31
CA ARG A 101 -24.45 9.99 -0.06
C ARG A 101 -23.84 11.38 -0.29
N SER A 102 -23.42 12.08 0.76
CA SER A 102 -23.14 13.52 0.72
C SER A 102 -21.66 13.90 0.76
N SER A 103 -20.73 12.96 0.73
CA SER A 103 -19.30 13.26 0.88
C SER A 103 -18.45 12.55 -0.17
N ASP A 104 -17.54 13.29 -0.80
CA ASP A 104 -16.35 12.68 -1.41
C ASP A 104 -15.62 11.88 -0.32
N HIS A 105 -15.26 10.64 -0.63
CA HIS A 105 -14.60 9.71 0.29
C HIS A 105 -13.17 9.39 -0.19
N THR A 106 -12.62 10.16 -1.13
CA THR A 106 -11.36 9.84 -1.80
C THR A 106 -10.18 9.77 -0.83
N ALA A 107 -9.97 10.78 0.01
CA ALA A 107 -8.88 10.80 0.99
C ALA A 107 -9.05 9.70 2.04
N PHE A 108 -10.29 9.48 2.51
CA PHE A 108 -10.62 8.40 3.42
C PHE A 108 -10.26 7.02 2.85
N LEU A 109 -10.66 6.74 1.60
CA LEU A 109 -10.39 5.48 0.93
C LEU A 109 -8.90 5.26 0.69
N ILE A 110 -8.16 6.30 0.29
CA ILE A 110 -6.70 6.23 0.13
C ILE A 110 -6.03 5.91 1.47
N ALA A 111 -6.44 6.58 2.56
CA ALA A 111 -5.90 6.33 3.89
C ALA A 111 -6.20 4.89 4.36
N LEU A 112 -7.44 4.41 4.16
CA LEU A 112 -7.84 3.06 4.52
C LEU A 112 -7.08 1.99 3.75
N GLN A 113 -6.86 2.20 2.45
CA GLN A 113 -6.05 1.30 1.63
C GLN A 113 -4.62 1.24 2.16
N LYS A 114 -3.96 2.39 2.37
CA LYS A 114 -2.59 2.44 2.90
C LYS A 114 -2.49 1.77 4.27
N ALA A 115 -3.38 2.12 5.19
CA ALA A 115 -3.41 1.52 6.53
C ALA A 115 -3.60 0.00 6.47
N SER A 116 -4.50 -0.50 5.62
CA SER A 116 -4.72 -1.94 5.46
C SER A 116 -3.50 -2.69 4.91
N GLN A 117 -2.74 -2.06 4.00
CA GLN A 117 -1.49 -2.60 3.49
C GLN A 117 -0.42 -2.67 4.58
N TRP A 118 -0.27 -1.61 5.38
CA TRP A 118 0.65 -1.61 6.51
C TRP A 118 0.27 -2.65 7.56
N TRP A 119 -1.01 -2.78 7.88
CA TRP A 119 -1.47 -3.80 8.83
C TRP A 119 -1.23 -5.22 8.34
N GLY A 120 -1.35 -5.46 7.03
CA GLY A 120 -0.99 -6.73 6.40
C GLY A 120 0.52 -7.00 6.48
N MET A 121 1.35 -6.00 6.15
CA MET A 121 2.82 -6.12 6.23
C MET A 121 3.31 -6.39 7.66
N LEU A 122 2.68 -5.78 8.65
CA LEU A 122 2.98 -5.95 10.06
C LEU A 122 2.31 -7.18 10.69
N ASN A 123 1.54 -7.97 9.92
CA ASN A 123 0.76 -9.11 10.40
C ASN A 123 -0.14 -8.78 11.61
N LEU A 124 -0.69 -7.56 11.68
CA LEU A 124 -1.55 -7.13 12.79
C LEU A 124 -2.95 -7.78 12.74
N PHE A 125 -3.43 -8.11 11.54
CA PHE A 125 -4.71 -8.78 11.34
C PHE A 125 -4.58 -9.94 10.36
N PRO A 126 -5.41 -11.00 10.50
CA PRO A 126 -5.46 -12.08 9.53
C PRO A 126 -5.84 -11.60 8.12
N ALA A 127 -5.24 -12.21 7.10
CA ALA A 127 -5.53 -11.88 5.69
C ALA A 127 -7.03 -12.00 5.32
N ALA A 128 -7.75 -12.92 5.96
CA ALA A 128 -9.19 -13.08 5.78
C ALA A 128 -9.96 -11.84 6.27
N TRP A 129 -9.56 -11.26 7.41
CA TRP A 129 -10.19 -10.04 7.94
C TRP A 129 -9.87 -8.82 7.08
N LEU A 130 -8.62 -8.69 6.59
CA LEU A 130 -8.25 -7.63 5.65
C LEU A 130 -9.05 -7.72 4.34
N SER A 131 -9.30 -8.95 3.87
CA SER A 131 -10.16 -9.19 2.69
C SER A 131 -11.62 -8.80 2.96
N GLN A 132 -12.14 -9.06 4.15
CA GLN A 132 -13.48 -8.61 4.57
C GLN A 132 -13.58 -7.08 4.64
N LEU A 133 -12.52 -6.40 5.09
CA LEU A 133 -12.44 -4.94 5.11
C LEU A 133 -12.52 -4.37 3.69
N GLN A 134 -11.77 -4.93 2.74
CA GLN A 134 -11.83 -4.54 1.33
C GLN A 134 -13.21 -4.82 0.72
N GLY A 135 -13.82 -5.96 1.04
CA GLY A 135 -15.19 -6.27 0.63
C GLY A 135 -16.23 -5.27 1.18
N SER A 136 -16.04 -4.81 2.42
CA SER A 136 -16.91 -3.80 3.04
C SER A 136 -16.78 -2.43 2.36
N VAL A 137 -15.57 -2.07 1.92
CA VAL A 137 -15.33 -0.87 1.11
C VAL A 137 -16.08 -0.97 -0.21
N GLN A 138 -15.91 -2.08 -0.92
CA GLN A 138 -16.57 -2.28 -2.22
C GLN A 138 -18.10 -2.24 -2.10
N GLN A 139 -18.66 -2.95 -1.13
CA GLN A 139 -20.10 -2.95 -0.87
C GLN A 139 -20.62 -1.55 -0.51
N GLY A 140 -19.90 -0.82 0.35
CA GLY A 140 -20.28 0.53 0.75
C GLY A 140 -20.34 1.53 -0.42
N GLN A 141 -19.42 1.39 -1.38
CA GLN A 141 -19.39 2.22 -2.59
C GLN A 141 -20.53 1.88 -3.56
N GLU A 142 -20.86 0.59 -3.70
CA GLU A 142 -21.97 0.10 -4.53
C GLU A 142 -23.33 0.54 -3.95
N ASP A 143 -23.55 0.36 -2.65
CA ASP A 143 -24.77 0.77 -1.92
C ASP A 143 -25.04 2.28 -2.06
N ALA A 144 -23.99 3.09 -2.08
CA ALA A 144 -24.10 4.54 -2.15
C ALA A 144 -24.44 5.05 -3.57
N GLY A 145 -24.56 4.17 -4.57
CA GLY A 145 -24.84 4.54 -5.97
C GLY A 145 -23.73 5.40 -6.60
N HIS A 146 -22.54 5.42 -6.01
CA HIS A 146 -21.41 6.15 -6.56
C HIS A 146 -20.90 5.34 -7.75
N ARG A 147 -21.24 5.76 -8.97
CA ARG A 147 -20.47 5.43 -10.16
C ARG A 147 -19.03 5.77 -9.78
N ALA A 148 -18.16 4.76 -9.66
CA ALA A 148 -16.85 4.88 -9.01
C ALA A 148 -16.20 6.23 -9.37
N THR A 149 -15.94 7.08 -8.37
CA THR A 149 -15.21 8.33 -8.61
C THR A 149 -13.91 7.96 -9.33
N VAL A 150 -13.49 8.74 -10.33
CA VAL A 150 -12.33 8.41 -11.18
C VAL A 150 -11.10 7.95 -10.38
N PRO A 151 -10.76 8.54 -9.21
CA PRO A 151 -9.68 8.03 -8.36
C PRO A 151 -9.92 6.60 -7.84
N SER A 152 -11.13 6.28 -7.40
CA SER A 152 -11.50 4.94 -6.91
C SER A 152 -11.54 3.90 -8.05
N ALA A 153 -11.98 4.28 -9.24
CA ALA A 153 -11.92 3.43 -10.42
C ALA A 153 -10.47 3.08 -10.78
N VAL A 154 -9.57 4.08 -10.72
CA VAL A 154 -8.13 3.89 -10.97
C VAL A 154 -7.50 3.00 -9.91
N MET A 155 -7.77 3.22 -8.62
CA MET A 155 -7.23 2.39 -7.54
C MET A 155 -7.73 0.93 -7.63
N HIS A 156 -8.98 0.73 -8.03
CA HIS A 156 -9.53 -0.61 -8.26
C HIS A 156 -8.83 -1.32 -9.42
N VAL A 157 -8.63 -0.63 -10.55
CA VAL A 157 -7.88 -1.17 -11.69
C VAL A 157 -6.42 -1.43 -11.33
N ALA A 158 -5.76 -0.54 -10.58
CA ALA A 158 -4.40 -0.75 -10.11
C ALA A 158 -4.27 -1.99 -9.21
N THR A 159 -5.24 -2.22 -8.33
CA THR A 159 -5.29 -3.41 -7.47
C THR A 159 -5.48 -4.69 -8.30
N LEU A 160 -6.37 -4.65 -9.29
CA LEU A 160 -6.59 -5.79 -10.20
C LEU A 160 -5.35 -6.06 -11.07
N LEU A 161 -4.65 -5.01 -11.51
CA LEU A 161 -3.41 -5.12 -12.26
C LEU A 161 -2.30 -5.76 -11.41
N GLN A 162 -2.13 -5.35 -10.16
CA GLN A 162 -1.15 -5.95 -9.24
C GLN A 162 -1.44 -7.43 -8.98
N ARG A 163 -2.72 -7.79 -8.78
CA ARG A 163 -3.14 -9.20 -8.64
C ARG A 163 -2.89 -10.00 -9.90
N TYR A 164 -3.10 -9.40 -11.07
CA TYR A 164 -2.78 -10.01 -12.34
C TYR A 164 -1.28 -10.24 -12.50
N GLN A 165 -0.44 -9.24 -12.21
CA GLN A 165 1.02 -9.35 -12.28
C GLN A 165 1.55 -10.48 -11.40
N HIS A 166 1.10 -10.55 -10.15
CA HIS A 166 1.50 -11.63 -9.25
C HIS A 166 1.08 -13.01 -9.75
N ALA A 167 -0.16 -13.15 -10.25
CA ALA A 167 -0.62 -14.41 -10.84
C ALA A 167 0.13 -14.76 -12.13
N LYS A 168 0.52 -13.76 -12.93
CA LYS A 168 1.34 -13.93 -14.14
C LYS A 168 2.77 -14.38 -13.80
N GLU A 169 3.39 -13.83 -12.76
CA GLU A 169 4.71 -14.27 -12.29
C GLU A 169 4.71 -15.74 -11.87
N GLN A 170 3.71 -16.16 -11.09
CA GLN A 170 3.53 -17.56 -10.70
C GLN A 170 3.29 -18.46 -11.93
N TRP A 171 2.51 -17.98 -12.90
CA TRP A 171 2.30 -18.68 -14.17
C TRP A 171 3.61 -18.88 -14.95
N VAL A 172 4.42 -17.84 -15.09
CA VAL A 172 5.73 -17.91 -15.76
C VAL A 172 6.67 -18.87 -15.04
N GLN A 173 6.76 -18.79 -13.71
CA GLN A 173 7.59 -19.68 -12.90
C GLN A 173 7.18 -21.15 -13.05
N ASN A 174 5.88 -21.44 -13.01
CA ASN A 174 5.36 -22.79 -13.23
C ASN A 174 5.57 -23.29 -14.66
N ARG A 175 5.50 -22.39 -15.65
CA ARG A 175 5.78 -22.74 -17.05
C ARG A 175 7.26 -23.07 -17.27
N ALA A 176 8.17 -22.33 -16.63
CA ALA A 176 9.60 -22.60 -16.66
C ALA A 176 9.94 -23.93 -15.95
N ALA A 177 9.36 -24.18 -14.76
CA ALA A 177 9.55 -25.43 -14.02
C ALA A 177 9.04 -26.66 -14.81
N LYS A 178 7.92 -26.54 -15.53
CA LYS A 178 7.41 -27.59 -16.43
C LYS A 178 8.30 -27.86 -17.66
N ALA A 179 9.14 -26.91 -18.04
CA ALA A 179 10.09 -27.08 -19.15
C ALA A 179 11.36 -27.82 -18.72
N ASP A 180 11.78 -27.65 -17.46
CA ASP A 180 12.94 -28.34 -16.87
C ASP A 180 12.59 -29.74 -16.32
N GLU A 181 11.40 -29.90 -15.73
CA GLU A 181 10.95 -31.19 -15.20
C GLU A 181 9.89 -31.79 -16.12
N GLY A 182 10.31 -32.75 -16.95
CA GLY A 182 9.42 -33.50 -17.84
C GLY A 182 8.23 -34.13 -17.10
N GLY A 183 7.13 -33.40 -16.98
CA GLY A 183 5.77 -33.93 -16.90
C GLY A 183 5.21 -34.38 -15.55
N ALA A 184 5.68 -33.89 -14.38
CA ALA A 184 5.16 -34.35 -13.07
C ALA A 184 4.27 -33.37 -12.28
N GLY A 185 3.93 -32.19 -12.81
CA GLY A 185 3.23 -31.11 -12.06
C GLY A 185 1.84 -30.70 -12.58
N ALA A 186 1.07 -31.60 -13.21
CA ALA A 186 -0.11 -31.24 -14.01
C ALA A 186 -1.26 -30.56 -13.22
N ALA A 187 -1.52 -30.99 -11.96
CA ALA A 187 -2.67 -30.52 -11.19
C ALA A 187 -2.48 -29.10 -10.60
N SER A 188 -1.29 -28.78 -10.09
CA SER A 188 -0.98 -27.45 -9.54
C SER A 188 -0.91 -26.38 -10.63
N GLY A 189 -0.33 -26.73 -11.79
CA GLY A 189 -0.23 -25.82 -12.92
C GLY A 189 -1.59 -25.39 -13.50
N ALA A 190 -2.57 -26.30 -13.58
CA ALA A 190 -3.90 -25.97 -14.10
C ALA A 190 -4.65 -24.95 -13.22
N VAL A 191 -4.46 -25.00 -11.90
CA VAL A 191 -5.07 -24.06 -10.95
C VAL A 191 -4.44 -22.67 -11.07
N VAL A 192 -3.12 -22.59 -11.29
CA VAL A 192 -2.40 -21.33 -11.47
C VAL A 192 -2.64 -20.73 -12.86
N ASP A 193 -2.71 -21.56 -13.90
CA ASP A 193 -3.10 -21.18 -15.27
C ASP A 193 -4.49 -20.52 -15.29
N ASP A 194 -5.42 -21.03 -14.47
CA ASP A 194 -6.77 -20.49 -14.33
C ASP A 194 -6.82 -19.20 -13.48
N ALA A 195 -5.94 -19.05 -12.49
CA ALA A 195 -5.87 -17.86 -11.63
C ALA A 195 -5.45 -16.60 -12.40
N ALA A 196 -4.40 -16.68 -13.24
CA ALA A 196 -3.94 -15.56 -14.06
C ALA A 196 -5.02 -15.10 -15.05
N ARG A 197 -5.72 -16.07 -15.68
CA ARG A 197 -6.85 -15.80 -16.58
C ARG A 197 -8.02 -15.14 -15.87
N ARG A 198 -8.42 -15.64 -14.69
CA ARG A 198 -9.50 -15.04 -13.90
C ARG A 198 -9.19 -13.60 -13.49
N CYS A 199 -7.95 -13.33 -13.06
CA CYS A 199 -7.50 -11.98 -12.74
C CYS A 199 -7.56 -11.05 -13.97
N LEU A 200 -7.11 -11.51 -15.14
CA LEU A 200 -7.15 -10.73 -16.38
C LEU A 200 -8.58 -10.44 -16.85
N ILE A 201 -9.50 -11.40 -16.73
CA ILE A 201 -10.92 -11.19 -17.06
C ILE A 201 -11.55 -10.14 -16.13
N ALA A 202 -11.25 -10.19 -14.83
CA ALA A 202 -11.74 -9.22 -13.86
C ALA A 202 -11.19 -7.80 -14.15
N LEU A 203 -9.90 -7.70 -14.49
CA LEU A 203 -9.25 -6.45 -14.90
C LEU A 203 -9.93 -5.85 -16.15
N ARG A 204 -10.13 -6.66 -17.19
CA ARG A 204 -10.82 -6.24 -18.42
C ARG A 204 -12.21 -5.69 -18.14
N LYS A 205 -13.04 -6.42 -17.38
CA LYS A 205 -14.39 -5.98 -17.00
C LYS A 205 -14.38 -4.67 -16.22
N ALA A 206 -13.41 -4.48 -15.31
CA ALA A 206 -13.28 -3.24 -14.54
C ALA A 206 -12.89 -2.05 -15.44
N VAL A 207 -12.01 -2.26 -16.42
CA VAL A 207 -11.64 -1.25 -17.41
C VAL A 207 -12.84 -0.89 -18.29
N GLU A 208 -13.53 -1.87 -18.87
CA GLU A 208 -14.70 -1.66 -19.75
C GLU A 208 -15.85 -0.92 -19.06
N SER A 209 -16.10 -1.21 -17.78
CA SER A 209 -17.25 -0.67 -17.04
C SER A 209 -17.03 0.70 -16.41
N ARG A 210 -15.76 1.13 -16.20
CA ARG A 210 -15.44 2.30 -15.36
C ARG A 210 -14.71 3.43 -16.08
N PHE A 211 -14.23 3.22 -17.31
CA PHE A 211 -13.44 4.21 -18.04
C PHE A 211 -13.98 4.46 -19.45
N GLU A 212 -13.94 5.73 -19.87
CA GLU A 212 -14.18 6.12 -21.26
C GLU A 212 -12.85 6.09 -22.03
N ARG A 213 -12.87 5.73 -23.33
CA ARG A 213 -11.68 5.58 -24.21
C ARG A 213 -10.67 4.51 -23.76
N THR A 214 -11.16 3.29 -23.55
CA THR A 214 -10.38 2.16 -23.04
C THR A 214 -9.68 1.31 -24.09
N ALA A 215 -9.83 1.62 -25.38
CA ALA A 215 -9.34 0.79 -26.48
C ALA A 215 -7.87 0.32 -26.35
N PRO A 216 -6.89 1.17 -25.95
CA PRO A 216 -5.51 0.71 -25.76
C PRO A 216 -5.35 -0.30 -24.61
N LEU A 217 -6.07 -0.11 -23.51
CA LEU A 217 -6.02 -1.01 -22.35
C LEU A 217 -6.71 -2.35 -22.65
N LEU A 218 -7.79 -2.34 -23.44
CA LEU A 218 -8.46 -3.56 -23.88
C LEU A 218 -7.58 -4.34 -24.87
N ALA A 219 -6.92 -3.65 -25.81
CA ALA A 219 -5.95 -4.28 -26.70
C ALA A 219 -4.78 -4.92 -25.94
N TRP A 220 -4.28 -4.25 -24.90
CA TRP A 220 -3.28 -4.83 -24.00
C TRP A 220 -3.81 -6.07 -23.26
N CYS A 221 -5.03 -6.02 -22.71
CA CYS A 221 -5.65 -7.20 -22.05
C CYS A 221 -5.83 -8.39 -23.02
N GLU A 222 -6.07 -8.12 -24.31
CA GLU A 222 -6.20 -9.16 -25.33
C GLU A 222 -4.85 -9.76 -25.72
N ALA A 223 -3.79 -8.95 -25.83
CA ALA A 223 -2.43 -9.42 -26.03
C ALA A 223 -1.97 -10.34 -24.88
N GLU A 224 -2.21 -9.91 -23.64
CA GLU A 224 -1.92 -10.68 -22.43
C GLU A 224 -2.70 -12.00 -22.38
N ARG A 225 -3.97 -12.00 -22.81
CA ARG A 225 -4.77 -13.22 -22.92
C ARG A 225 -4.20 -14.18 -23.96
N ALA A 226 -3.77 -13.66 -25.12
CA ALA A 226 -3.15 -14.46 -26.16
C ALA A 226 -1.85 -15.11 -25.68
N GLU A 227 -1.06 -14.40 -24.85
CA GLU A 227 0.14 -14.94 -24.21
C GLU A 227 -0.19 -16.10 -23.25
N LEU A 228 -1.17 -15.93 -22.37
CA LEU A 228 -1.64 -16.98 -21.45
C LEU A 228 -2.29 -18.17 -22.18
N GLU A 229 -2.80 -17.96 -23.39
CA GLU A 229 -3.35 -19.00 -24.27
C GLU A 229 -2.28 -19.68 -25.11
N GLY A 230 -1.00 -19.28 -25.00
CA GLY A 230 0.08 -19.81 -25.82
C GLY A 230 -0.04 -19.42 -27.30
N ARG A 231 -0.91 -18.45 -27.62
CA ARG A 231 -1.13 -17.90 -28.96
C ARG A 231 -0.33 -16.61 -29.20
N ALA A 232 0.64 -16.29 -28.35
CA ALA A 232 1.52 -15.16 -28.60
C ALA A 232 2.14 -15.31 -30.00
N ALA A 233 1.94 -14.30 -30.85
CA ALA A 233 2.66 -14.22 -32.11
C ALA A 233 4.16 -14.22 -31.77
N VAL A 234 4.87 -15.21 -32.29
CA VAL A 234 6.33 -15.21 -32.32
C VAL A 234 6.75 -14.00 -33.14
N SER A 235 7.11 -12.90 -32.47
CA SER A 235 7.98 -11.90 -33.08
C SER A 235 9.42 -12.38 -32.94
N THR A 236 9.85 -13.29 -33.82
CA THR A 236 11.27 -13.52 -34.10
C THR A 236 11.62 -12.92 -35.46
N THR A 237 12.34 -11.80 -35.40
CA THR A 237 13.52 -11.41 -36.22
C THR A 237 13.49 -11.49 -37.75
N GLY A 238 13.92 -10.39 -38.40
CA GLY A 238 14.87 -10.47 -39.52
C GLY A 238 14.54 -9.69 -40.81
N GLY A 239 15.20 -8.55 -40.98
CA GLY A 239 15.32 -7.81 -42.24
C GLY A 239 15.92 -6.43 -41.94
N GLY A 240 17.23 -6.20 -41.98
CA GLY A 240 18.11 -6.51 -43.11
C GLY A 240 18.11 -5.33 -44.08
N GLY A 241 18.65 -4.19 -43.64
CA GLY A 241 18.80 -2.97 -44.44
C GLY A 241 20.19 -2.38 -44.28
N SER A 242 21.17 -2.99 -44.95
CA SER A 242 22.50 -2.43 -45.20
C SER A 242 22.43 -1.52 -46.42
N VAL A 243 22.67 -0.22 -46.27
CA VAL A 243 23.22 0.70 -47.30
C VAL A 243 24.01 1.77 -46.53
N LYS A 244 25.33 1.63 -46.37
CA LYS A 244 26.45 1.94 -47.28
C LYS A 244 27.10 3.27 -46.88
N THR A 245 28.36 3.11 -46.52
CA THR A 245 29.41 4.05 -46.11
C THR A 245 29.70 5.17 -47.10
N GLU A 246 30.04 6.36 -46.57
CA GLU A 246 31.00 7.28 -47.19
C GLU A 246 31.98 7.82 -46.13
N HIS A 247 33.27 7.59 -46.38
CA HIS A 247 34.45 8.06 -45.63
C HIS A 247 34.50 9.60 -45.62
N GLY A 248 34.90 10.28 -44.54
CA GLY A 248 36.27 10.40 -44.02
C GLY A 248 36.48 11.90 -43.73
N THR A 249 36.98 12.36 -42.59
CA THR A 249 38.42 12.61 -42.36
C THR A 249 38.54 13.24 -40.96
N THR A 250 39.38 12.69 -40.09
CA THR A 250 40.01 13.36 -38.93
C THR A 250 41.46 13.75 -39.32
N PRO A 251 42.26 14.49 -38.53
CA PRO A 251 42.00 15.28 -37.30
C PRO A 251 42.66 16.69 -37.34
N GLN A 252 42.49 17.53 -36.31
CA GLN A 252 43.63 18.23 -35.68
C GLN A 252 43.33 18.87 -34.32
N VAL A 253 44.41 18.95 -33.54
CA VAL A 253 44.58 19.29 -32.12
C VAL A 253 45.06 20.75 -31.96
N ALA A 254 44.99 21.23 -30.70
CA ALA A 254 45.67 22.38 -30.07
C ALA A 254 44.83 23.66 -29.98
N GLY A 255 44.81 24.42 -28.88
CA GLY A 255 45.53 24.31 -27.62
C GLY A 255 45.33 25.59 -26.79
N HIS A 256 45.57 25.46 -25.49
CA HIS A 256 46.10 26.44 -24.52
C HIS A 256 45.46 27.81 -24.23
N GLY A 257 45.37 28.06 -22.92
CA GLY A 257 45.35 29.36 -22.21
C GLY A 257 44.42 29.27 -20.99
N GLY A 258 44.83 29.07 -19.72
CA GLY A 258 45.93 29.72 -18.98
C GLY A 258 45.55 31.19 -18.75
N ALA A 259 45.51 31.79 -17.56
CA ALA A 259 45.86 31.46 -16.19
C ALA A 259 45.23 32.56 -15.28
N GLY A 260 45.22 32.38 -13.95
CA GLY A 260 44.88 33.48 -13.04
C GLY A 260 44.77 33.09 -11.57
N SER A 261 45.91 32.96 -10.90
CA SER A 261 46.09 32.74 -9.46
C SER A 261 45.48 33.82 -8.56
N GLY A 262 45.15 33.42 -7.32
CA GLY A 262 44.93 34.31 -6.18
C GLY A 262 44.82 33.56 -4.83
N GLN A 263 45.98 33.33 -4.20
CA GLN A 263 46.23 33.02 -2.77
C GLN A 263 45.60 34.10 -1.83
N LEU A 264 45.39 33.99 -0.49
CA LEU A 264 45.57 33.02 0.61
C LEU A 264 44.96 33.68 1.90
N VAL A 265 44.97 32.95 3.03
CA VAL A 265 44.90 33.39 4.46
C VAL A 265 43.49 33.45 5.06
N LYS A 266 43.13 33.02 6.28
CA LYS A 266 43.60 32.15 7.39
C LYS A 266 42.59 32.47 8.53
N GLU A 267 42.05 31.49 9.26
CA GLU A 267 41.98 31.54 10.74
C GLU A 267 41.53 30.22 11.38
N GLU A 268 42.10 29.97 12.55
CA GLU A 268 42.10 28.76 13.36
C GLU A 268 41.01 28.77 14.45
N GLY A 269 40.75 27.57 15.01
CA GLY A 269 40.38 27.39 16.41
C GLY A 269 38.90 27.04 16.66
N GLY A 270 38.52 25.97 17.35
CA GLY A 270 39.31 25.03 18.15
C GLY A 270 38.48 23.82 18.62
N HIS A 271 39.22 22.81 19.08
CA HIS A 271 38.79 21.56 19.68
C HIS A 271 37.98 21.73 20.98
N VAL A 272 37.07 20.78 21.28
CA VAL A 272 37.06 20.04 22.57
C VAL A 272 36.62 18.59 22.34
N ALA A 273 37.25 17.69 23.09
CA ALA A 273 37.29 16.24 23.03
C ALA A 273 36.05 15.50 23.58
N GLY A 274 35.99 14.20 23.28
CA GLY A 274 35.04 13.20 23.81
C GLY A 274 35.25 12.86 25.31
N PRO A 275 34.65 11.76 25.80
CA PRO A 275 35.36 10.48 25.70
C PRO A 275 34.49 9.21 25.49
N THR A 276 35.26 8.14 25.39
CA THR A 276 35.11 6.72 25.02
C THR A 276 34.28 5.79 25.91
N GLY A 277 33.85 4.65 25.34
CA GLY A 277 33.57 3.40 26.06
C GLY A 277 33.21 2.23 25.12
N SER A 278 34.14 1.28 24.92
CA SER A 278 33.89 -0.09 24.39
C SER A 278 33.36 -0.99 25.52
N ALA A 279 32.93 -2.25 25.41
CA ALA A 279 32.79 -3.28 24.38
C ALA A 279 31.70 -4.25 24.91
N ASN A 280 31.05 -5.03 24.04
CA ASN A 280 30.78 -6.46 24.26
C ASN A 280 30.03 -7.03 23.05
N ASP A 281 30.73 -7.89 22.31
CA ASP A 281 30.15 -9.03 21.60
C ASP A 281 29.50 -9.95 22.64
N GLU A 282 28.21 -10.26 22.44
CA GLU A 282 27.69 -11.61 22.68
C GLU A 282 26.65 -11.91 21.60
N ASP A 283 26.96 -12.94 20.83
CA ASP A 283 26.05 -13.67 19.97
C ASP A 283 24.84 -14.21 20.74
N ASP A 284 23.81 -14.57 19.96
CA ASP A 284 22.79 -15.58 20.22
C ASP A 284 21.35 -15.18 20.66
N VAL A 285 20.44 -15.74 19.86
CA VAL A 285 19.01 -16.05 20.05
C VAL A 285 17.97 -14.97 19.71
N LEU A 286 17.87 -14.60 18.43
CA LEU A 286 16.64 -14.09 17.80
C LEU A 286 15.75 -15.21 17.22
N GLY A 287 15.65 -16.34 17.92
CA GLY A 287 14.75 -17.44 17.57
C GLY A 287 13.64 -17.59 18.59
N SER A 288 12.38 -17.59 18.13
CA SER A 288 11.14 -17.94 18.86
C SER A 288 10.30 -16.75 19.39
N PHE A 289 9.59 -16.08 18.49
CA PHE A 289 8.39 -15.30 18.86
C PHE A 289 7.10 -15.76 18.16
N PHE A 290 7.15 -16.83 17.36
CA PHE A 290 5.96 -17.43 16.77
C PHE A 290 6.02 -18.96 16.86
N SER A 291 5.50 -19.49 17.97
CA SER A 291 4.96 -20.84 18.06
C SER A 291 3.56 -20.73 18.64
#